data_AF-A0A382JFI8-F1
#
_entry.id   AF-A0A382JFI8-F1
#
_cell.length_a   1.000
_cell.length_b   1.000
_cell.length_c   1.000
_cell.angle_alpha   90.00
_cell.angle_beta   90.00
_cell.angle_gamma   90.00
#
_symmetry.space_group_name_H-M   'P 1'
#
loop_
_entity.id
_entity.type
_entity.pdbx_description
1 polymer ?
#
loop_
_entity_poly.entity_id
_entity_poly.type
_entity_poly.pdbx_seq_one_letter_code
_entity_poly.pdbx_strand_id
1 'polypeptide(L)'
;MAQFFGFDITRKKKDLKAFSAPENTDGAVDVSIGGALGHYIDMEGKIKNEIELINRYRSLSTESEVDAAIDDVINESVVIGSEREDAIFLDLNDLGASDAIKDKIHDEFTHLMKLLNFNKDGYEIFRNWYIDGRLYYHMIIDDAKPKQGIHELRFIDPRKIRKVREVEKVRAENGVDIVNKVNEFYVYNDKLDNPQSEITKGIRIQPDAIAYIHSGMYENKKGLVLSYLHKAI
;
A
#
# COMPACT_ATOMS: atom_id res chain seq x y z
N MET A 1 -15.05 8.97 6.08
CA MET A 1 -15.78 9.07 4.79
C MET A 1 -15.29 7.94 3.91
N ALA A 2 -16.16 7.19 3.22
CA ALA A 2 -15.72 6.18 2.27
C ALA A 2 -15.94 6.75 0.86
N GLN A 3 -14.89 7.31 0.29
CA GLN A 3 -14.83 7.57 -1.15
C GLN A 3 -14.68 6.21 -1.85
N PHE A 4 -15.51 5.95 -2.85
CA PHE A 4 -15.43 4.78 -3.71
C PHE A 4 -15.31 5.28 -5.14
N PHE A 5 -14.12 5.21 -5.73
CA PHE A 5 -13.79 5.62 -7.09
C PHE A 5 -14.36 7.00 -7.47
N GLY A 6 -14.31 7.98 -6.56
CA GLY A 6 -14.85 9.32 -6.80
C GLY A 6 -16.39 9.47 -6.68
N PHE A 7 -17.11 8.41 -6.28
CA PHE A 7 -18.55 8.46 -6.02
C PHE A 7 -18.85 8.70 -4.53
N ASP A 8 -19.78 9.62 -4.25
CA ASP A 8 -20.24 9.96 -2.89
C ASP A 8 -21.33 9.00 -2.39
N ILE A 9 -20.98 8.07 -1.52
CA ILE A 9 -21.96 7.29 -0.75
C ILE A 9 -22.14 7.95 0.61
N THR A 10 -23.22 8.72 0.74
CA THR A 10 -23.56 9.51 1.92
C THR A 10 -24.02 8.63 3.10
N ARG A 11 -23.08 8.05 3.85
CA ARG A 11 -23.35 7.50 5.19
C ARG A 11 -22.64 8.33 6.24
N LYS A 12 -23.39 9.21 6.91
CA LYS A 12 -22.91 10.02 8.06
C LYS A 12 -22.46 9.09 9.20
N LYS A 13 -21.15 8.91 9.39
CA LYS A 13 -20.58 8.54 10.70
C LYS A 13 -20.33 9.84 11.47
N LYS A 14 -20.71 9.87 12.76
CA LYS A 14 -20.37 10.96 13.69
C LYS A 14 -18.85 10.96 13.88
N ASP A 15 -18.17 12.02 13.43
CA ASP A 15 -16.78 12.25 13.79
C ASP A 15 -16.72 12.64 15.27
N LEU A 16 -16.20 11.72 16.10
CA LEU A 16 -15.92 11.96 17.50
C LEU A 16 -14.66 12.83 17.57
N LYS A 17 -14.79 14.03 18.14
CA LYS A 17 -13.66 14.97 18.29
C LYS A 17 -12.67 14.43 19.31
N ALA A 18 -11.45 14.14 18.88
CA ALA A 18 -10.35 13.71 19.73
C ALA A 18 -9.19 14.72 19.66
N PHE A 19 -8.45 14.86 20.76
CA PHE A 19 -7.26 15.72 20.81
C PHE A 19 -6.03 15.04 20.20
N SER A 20 -6.00 13.71 20.18
CA SER A 20 -4.97 12.91 19.53
C SER A 20 -5.44 12.45 18.14
N ALA A 21 -4.51 12.43 17.18
CA ALA A 21 -4.75 11.75 15.92
C ALA A 21 -4.75 10.23 16.16
N PRO A 22 -5.56 9.45 15.43
CA PRO A 22 -5.50 7.98 15.50
C PRO A 22 -4.10 7.50 15.12
N GLU A 23 -3.62 6.43 15.78
CA GLU A 23 -2.31 5.86 15.49
C GLU A 23 -2.17 5.54 14.00
N ASN A 24 -0.97 5.80 13.48
CA ASN A 24 -0.64 5.55 12.09
C ASN A 24 0.02 4.17 12.01
N THR A 25 -0.80 3.16 11.73
CA THR A 25 -0.38 1.76 11.63
C THR A 25 -0.13 1.33 10.19
N ASP A 26 -0.16 2.23 9.21
CA ASP A 26 -0.13 1.86 7.79
C ASP A 26 1.04 2.50 7.04
N GLY A 27 2.05 2.97 7.78
CA GLY A 27 3.25 3.55 7.20
C GLY A 27 3.06 4.89 6.47
N ALA A 28 1.91 5.55 6.66
CA ALA A 28 1.63 6.80 5.97
C ALA A 28 2.55 7.93 6.50
N VAL A 29 2.90 8.89 5.65
CA VAL A 29 3.61 10.09 6.11
C VAL A 29 2.59 11.10 6.62
N ASP A 30 2.63 11.41 7.92
CA ASP A 30 1.75 12.41 8.54
C ASP A 30 2.17 13.84 8.18
N VAL A 31 1.23 14.62 7.67
CA VAL A 31 1.41 16.02 7.27
C VAL A 31 0.39 16.89 7.99
N SER A 32 0.87 17.87 8.76
CA SER A 32 0.03 18.87 9.41
C SER A 32 0.04 20.18 8.62
N ILE A 33 -1.15 20.74 8.33
CA ILE A 33 -1.31 21.91 7.44
C ILE A 33 -0.84 23.23 8.11
N GLY A 34 -0.57 23.24 9.41
CA GLY A 34 -0.27 24.46 10.20
C GLY A 34 1.16 25.02 10.16
N GLY A 35 2.09 24.46 9.38
CA GLY A 35 3.52 24.84 9.40
C GLY A 35 4.23 24.65 8.06
N ALA A 36 3.96 25.53 7.09
CA ALA A 36 4.19 25.31 5.67
C ALA A 36 5.65 25.20 5.16
N LEU A 37 6.70 25.22 6.01
CA LEU A 37 8.09 25.16 5.53
C LEU A 37 8.93 24.04 6.18
N GLY A 38 8.80 23.83 7.50
CA GLY A 38 9.55 22.78 8.19
C GLY A 38 9.12 21.36 7.84
N HIS A 39 7.84 21.16 7.52
CA HIS A 39 7.29 19.83 7.19
C HIS A 39 7.72 19.33 5.80
N TYR A 40 7.98 20.21 4.84
CA TYR A 40 8.47 19.80 3.52
C TYR A 40 9.92 19.31 3.57
N ILE A 41 10.75 19.90 4.44
CA ILE A 41 12.16 19.52 4.61
C ILE A 41 12.28 18.15 5.34
N ASP A 42 11.49 17.91 6.39
CA ASP A 42 11.46 16.61 7.08
C ASP A 42 10.90 15.49 6.17
N MET A 43 9.93 15.82 5.32
CA MET A 43 9.38 14.88 4.34
C MET A 43 10.42 14.46 3.30
N GLU A 44 11.21 15.39 2.77
CA GLU A 44 12.25 15.07 1.79
C GLU A 44 13.33 14.15 2.38
N GLY A 45 13.72 14.38 3.64
CA GLY A 45 14.67 13.52 4.36
C GLY A 45 14.14 12.10 4.59
N LYS A 46 12.87 11.96 4.97
CA LYS A 46 12.22 10.64 5.13
C LYS A 46 12.11 9.88 3.82
N ILE A 47 11.73 10.57 2.74
CA ILE A 47 11.62 9.97 1.39
C ILE A 47 12.97 9.42 0.91
N LYS A 48 14.05 10.20 1.07
CA LYS A 48 15.40 9.75 0.67
C LYS A 48 15.83 8.51 1.46
N ASN A 49 15.61 8.51 2.78
CA ASN A 49 15.93 7.37 3.63
C ASN A 49 15.15 6.10 3.23
N GLU A 50 13.87 6.24 2.87
CA GLU A 50 13.04 5.10 2.48
C GLU A 50 13.50 4.49 1.15
N ILE A 51 13.81 5.33 0.16
CA ILE A 51 14.35 4.89 -1.13
C ILE A 51 15.71 4.21 -0.94
N GLU A 52 16.58 4.78 -0.10
CA GLU A 52 17.88 4.20 0.23
C GLU A 52 17.74 2.83 0.92
N LEU A 53 16.81 2.69 1.86
CA LEU A 53 16.51 1.42 2.51
C LEU A 53 16.06 0.35 1.51
N ILE A 54 15.14 0.69 0.60
CA ILE A 54 14.68 -0.25 -0.45
C ILE A 54 15.85 -0.67 -1.34
N ASN A 55 16.69 0.28 -1.77
CA ASN A 55 17.86 -0.05 -2.57
C ASN A 55 18.85 -0.94 -1.80
N ARG A 56 19.01 -0.73 -0.49
CA ARG A 56 19.85 -1.57 0.38
C ARG A 56 19.29 -2.99 0.51
N TYR A 57 17.98 -3.15 0.69
CA TYR A 57 17.33 -4.48 0.70
C TYR A 57 17.56 -5.23 -0.61
N ARG A 58 17.36 -4.56 -1.75
CA ARG A 58 17.61 -5.14 -3.08
C ARG A 58 19.07 -5.47 -3.33
N SER A 59 20.00 -4.69 -2.77
CA SER A 59 21.42 -5.01 -2.84
C SER A 59 21.74 -6.27 -2.02
N LEU A 60 21.18 -6.38 -0.81
CA LEU A 60 21.40 -7.56 0.05
C LEU A 60 20.82 -8.83 -0.53
N SER A 61 19.67 -8.75 -1.20
CA SER A 61 19.09 -9.92 -1.87
C SER A 61 19.93 -10.47 -3.03
N THR A 62 21.02 -9.78 -3.43
CA THR A 62 21.96 -10.29 -4.43
C THR A 62 23.11 -11.11 -3.83
N GLU A 63 23.29 -11.07 -2.50
CA GLU A 63 24.29 -11.88 -1.82
C GLU A 63 23.81 -13.34 -1.79
N SER A 64 24.68 -14.29 -2.18
CA SER A 64 24.28 -15.69 -2.41
C SER A 64 23.65 -16.38 -1.21
N GLU A 65 24.11 -16.07 0.01
CA GLU A 65 23.56 -16.66 1.24
C GLU A 65 22.19 -16.08 1.58
N VAL A 66 22.01 -14.77 1.34
CA VAL A 66 20.74 -14.07 1.55
C VAL A 66 19.72 -14.49 0.50
N ASP A 67 20.14 -14.62 -0.75
CA ASP A 67 19.32 -15.07 -1.87
C ASP A 67 18.77 -16.47 -1.63
N ALA A 68 19.64 -17.41 -1.22
CA ALA A 68 19.22 -18.77 -0.85
C ALA A 68 18.22 -18.76 0.32
N ALA A 69 18.46 -17.95 1.35
CA ALA A 69 17.54 -17.85 2.48
C ALA A 69 16.18 -17.23 2.10
N ILE A 70 16.17 -16.27 1.16
CA ILE A 70 14.93 -15.71 0.61
C ILE A 70 14.18 -16.78 -0.17
N ASP A 71 14.86 -17.53 -1.03
CA ASP A 71 14.26 -18.60 -1.84
C ASP A 71 13.64 -19.69 -0.97
N ASP A 72 14.30 -20.12 0.11
CA ASP A 72 13.76 -21.10 1.04
C ASP A 72 12.42 -20.62 1.65
N VAL A 73 12.37 -19.36 2.10
CA VAL A 73 11.14 -18.77 2.66
C VAL A 73 10.01 -18.70 1.62
N ILE A 74 10.32 -18.33 0.37
CA ILE A 74 9.31 -18.21 -0.69
C ILE A 74 8.80 -19.58 -1.09
N ASN A 75 9.68 -20.57 -1.22
CA ASN A 75 9.31 -21.94 -1.56
C ASN A 75 8.40 -22.58 -0.51
N GLU A 76 8.58 -22.26 0.77
CA GLU A 76 7.67 -22.68 1.84
C GLU A 76 6.35 -21.89 1.85
N SER A 77 6.37 -20.62 1.40
CA SER A 77 5.20 -19.72 1.47
C SER A 77 4.27 -19.84 0.27
N VAL A 78 4.81 -19.98 -0.94
CA VAL A 78 4.06 -20.00 -2.20
C VAL A 78 4.43 -21.27 -2.96
N VAL A 79 3.64 -22.32 -2.73
CA VAL A 79 3.80 -23.59 -3.43
C VAL A 79 2.95 -23.53 -4.70
N ILE A 80 3.59 -23.24 -5.82
CA ILE A 80 2.96 -23.37 -7.13
C ILE A 80 3.05 -24.84 -7.53
N GLY A 81 1.88 -25.51 -7.57
CA GLY A 81 1.77 -26.90 -8.02
C GLY A 81 2.02 -27.05 -9.52
N SER A 82 1.63 -28.20 -10.07
CA SER A 82 1.62 -28.37 -11.54
C SER A 82 0.70 -27.35 -12.22
N GLU A 83 0.87 -27.06 -13.52
CA GLU A 83 0.10 -26.05 -14.28
C GLU A 83 -1.43 -26.17 -14.22
N ARG A 84 -1.97 -27.24 -13.62
CA ARG A 84 -3.41 -27.52 -13.51
C ARG A 84 -4.00 -27.24 -12.13
N GLU A 85 -3.19 -26.95 -11.13
CA GLU A 85 -3.65 -26.64 -9.78
C GLU A 85 -3.42 -25.15 -9.51
N ASP A 86 -4.47 -24.46 -9.07
CA ASP A 86 -4.33 -23.06 -8.64
C ASP A 86 -3.50 -23.00 -7.36
N ALA A 87 -2.56 -22.05 -7.29
CA ALA A 87 -1.67 -21.93 -6.14
C ALA A 87 -2.41 -21.46 -4.86
N ILE A 88 -3.53 -20.75 -5.02
CA ILE A 88 -4.31 -20.18 -3.92
C ILE A 88 -5.80 -20.40 -4.16
N PHE A 89 -6.50 -20.88 -3.15
CA PHE A 89 -7.96 -21.01 -3.13
C PHE A 89 -8.55 -20.18 -2.00
N LEU A 90 -9.67 -19.52 -2.29
CA LEU A 90 -10.43 -18.77 -1.30
C LEU A 90 -11.41 -19.72 -0.58
N ASP A 91 -11.30 -19.86 0.73
CA ASP A 91 -12.30 -20.61 1.51
C ASP A 91 -13.44 -19.69 1.98
N LEU A 92 -14.67 -20.02 1.61
CA LEU A 92 -15.90 -19.28 1.95
C LEU A 92 -16.86 -20.08 2.85
N ASN A 93 -16.38 -21.14 3.51
CA ASN A 93 -17.20 -22.01 4.35
C ASN A 93 -17.95 -21.23 5.44
N ASP A 94 -17.27 -20.32 6.14
CA ASP A 94 -17.81 -19.57 7.28
C ASP A 94 -18.57 -18.28 6.91
N LEU A 95 -18.68 -17.94 5.62
CA LEU A 95 -19.27 -16.66 5.20
C LEU A 95 -20.78 -16.56 5.50
N GLY A 96 -21.46 -17.68 5.74
CA GLY A 96 -22.91 -17.72 6.01
C GLY A 96 -23.80 -17.19 4.87
N ALA A 97 -23.23 -16.94 3.69
CA ALA A 97 -23.92 -16.48 2.50
C ALA A 97 -24.48 -17.66 1.68
N SER A 98 -25.47 -17.38 0.81
CA SER A 98 -25.99 -18.36 -0.14
C SER A 98 -24.93 -18.82 -1.13
N ASP A 99 -25.02 -20.06 -1.61
CA ASP A 99 -24.08 -20.63 -2.59
C ASP A 99 -23.93 -19.75 -3.84
N ALA A 100 -25.03 -19.19 -4.36
CA ALA A 100 -24.98 -18.28 -5.51
C ALA A 100 -24.15 -16.99 -5.29
N ILE A 101 -23.93 -16.57 -4.04
CA ILE A 101 -23.05 -15.44 -3.71
C ILE A 101 -21.62 -15.94 -3.59
N LYS A 102 -21.41 -17.09 -2.97
CA LYS A 102 -20.09 -17.72 -2.85
C LYS A 102 -19.52 -18.01 -4.24
N ASP A 103 -20.31 -18.56 -5.16
CA ASP A 103 -19.92 -18.84 -6.54
C ASP A 103 -19.44 -17.56 -7.25
N LYS A 104 -20.17 -16.46 -7.12
CA LYS A 104 -19.75 -15.16 -7.69
C LYS A 104 -18.45 -14.65 -7.11
N ILE A 105 -18.23 -14.84 -5.80
CA ILE A 105 -16.97 -14.43 -5.16
C ILE A 105 -15.82 -15.29 -5.68
N HIS A 106 -16.04 -16.59 -5.86
CA HIS A 106 -15.04 -17.49 -6.46
C HIS A 106 -14.72 -17.09 -7.90
N ASP A 107 -15.74 -16.79 -8.72
CA ASP A 107 -15.55 -16.37 -10.11
C ASP A 107 -14.68 -15.10 -10.21
N GLU A 108 -14.98 -14.09 -9.39
CA GLU A 108 -14.20 -12.85 -9.33
C GLU A 108 -12.78 -13.08 -8.78
N PHE A 109 -12.62 -13.95 -7.78
CA PHE A 109 -11.31 -14.30 -7.24
C PHE A 109 -10.43 -14.99 -8.30
N THR A 110 -10.99 -15.96 -9.02
CA THR A 110 -10.31 -16.62 -10.14
C THR A 110 -9.97 -15.63 -11.26
N HIS A 111 -10.83 -14.64 -11.51
CA HIS A 111 -10.54 -13.57 -12.46
C HIS A 111 -9.33 -12.73 -12.01
N LEU A 112 -9.26 -12.35 -10.73
CA LEU A 112 -8.11 -11.60 -10.18
C LEU A 112 -6.81 -12.39 -10.23
N MET A 113 -6.83 -13.68 -9.91
CA MET A 113 -5.65 -14.55 -10.02
C MET A 113 -5.14 -14.64 -11.46
N LYS A 114 -6.05 -14.64 -12.44
CA LYS A 114 -5.70 -14.58 -13.87
C LYS A 114 -5.13 -13.22 -14.27
N LEU A 115 -5.69 -12.12 -13.78
CA LEU A 115 -5.17 -10.77 -14.05
C LEU A 115 -3.74 -10.58 -13.51
N LEU A 116 -3.46 -11.12 -12.32
CA LEU A 116 -2.12 -11.13 -11.73
C LEU A 116 -1.19 -12.19 -12.35
N ASN A 117 -1.74 -13.08 -13.19
CA ASN A 117 -1.03 -14.25 -13.71
C ASN A 117 -0.30 -15.04 -12.60
N PHE A 118 -0.99 -15.21 -11.46
CA PHE A 118 -0.36 -15.61 -10.20
C PHE A 118 0.27 -17.01 -10.27
N ASN A 119 -0.30 -17.93 -11.05
CA ASN A 119 0.26 -19.28 -11.22
C ASN A 119 1.65 -19.28 -11.90
N LYS A 120 2.04 -18.19 -12.59
CA LYS A 120 3.36 -18.06 -13.20
C LYS A 120 4.24 -17.06 -12.46
N ASP A 121 3.67 -15.90 -12.13
CA ASP A 121 4.42 -14.77 -11.60
C ASP A 121 4.34 -14.68 -10.06
N GLY A 122 3.55 -15.54 -9.40
CA GLY A 122 3.30 -15.50 -7.95
C GLY A 122 4.56 -15.63 -7.10
N TYR A 123 5.52 -16.46 -7.53
CA TYR A 123 6.84 -16.57 -6.90
C TYR A 123 7.55 -15.21 -6.86
N GLU A 124 7.66 -14.56 -8.01
CA GLU A 124 8.31 -13.25 -8.16
C GLU A 124 7.53 -12.13 -7.44
N ILE A 125 6.20 -12.16 -7.49
CA ILE A 125 5.36 -11.18 -6.80
C ILE A 125 5.62 -11.25 -5.28
N PHE A 126 5.60 -12.45 -4.71
CA PHE A 126 5.86 -12.65 -3.29
C PHE A 126 7.30 -12.32 -2.92
N ARG A 127 8.27 -12.72 -3.75
CA ARG A 127 9.69 -12.38 -3.59
C ARG A 127 9.92 -10.87 -3.52
N ASN A 128 9.33 -10.11 -4.46
CA ASN A 128 9.43 -8.66 -4.48
C ASN A 128 8.81 -8.02 -3.23
N TRP A 129 7.65 -8.51 -2.78
CA TRP A 129 7.03 -8.05 -1.53
C TRP A 129 7.91 -8.36 -0.31
N TYR A 130 8.50 -9.54 -0.24
CA TYR A 130 9.35 -9.95 0.87
C TYR A 130 10.64 -9.12 0.95
N ILE A 131 11.28 -8.85 -0.19
CA ILE A 131 12.50 -8.04 -0.30
C ILE A 131 12.22 -6.57 0.01
N ASP A 132 11.24 -5.96 -0.65
CA ASP A 132 10.94 -4.53 -0.48
C ASP A 132 10.15 -4.24 0.80
N GLY A 133 9.56 -5.27 1.41
CA GLY A 133 8.68 -5.20 2.59
C GLY A 133 7.29 -4.64 2.30
N ARG A 134 6.99 -4.34 1.04
CA ARG A 134 5.75 -3.70 0.61
C ARG A 134 5.50 -3.87 -0.88
N LEU A 135 4.22 -3.78 -1.28
CA LEU A 135 3.78 -4.03 -2.64
C LEU A 135 2.61 -3.11 -2.98
N TYR A 136 2.64 -2.51 -4.17
CA TYR A 136 1.60 -1.61 -4.65
C TYR A 136 1.13 -2.02 -6.04
N TYR A 137 -0.18 -2.13 -6.20
CA TYR A 137 -0.83 -2.31 -7.49
C TYR A 137 -1.84 -1.20 -7.74
N HIS A 138 -1.80 -0.61 -8.92
CA HIS A 138 -2.86 0.27 -9.41
C HIS A 138 -3.99 -0.55 -10.00
N MET A 139 -5.19 -0.38 -9.46
CA MET A 139 -6.41 -0.96 -9.98
C MET A 139 -6.95 -0.07 -11.10
N ILE A 140 -6.84 -0.55 -12.35
CA ILE A 140 -7.32 0.16 -13.52
C ILE A 140 -8.75 -0.28 -13.82
N ILE A 141 -9.67 0.67 -13.83
CA ILE A 141 -11.08 0.48 -14.18
C ILE A 141 -11.44 1.33 -15.40
N ASP A 142 -12.43 0.90 -16.18
CA ASP A 142 -13.02 1.71 -17.24
C ASP A 142 -14.14 2.57 -16.65
N ASP A 143 -13.90 3.87 -16.52
CA ASP A 143 -14.87 4.85 -16.00
C ASP A 143 -16.15 4.90 -16.83
N ALA A 144 -16.09 4.60 -18.13
CA ALA A 144 -17.26 4.56 -19.00
C ALA A 144 -18.11 3.31 -18.76
N LYS A 145 -17.51 2.22 -18.28
CA LYS A 145 -18.16 0.92 -18.07
C LYS A 145 -17.69 0.25 -16.77
N PRO A 146 -18.04 0.82 -15.60
CA PRO A 146 -17.58 0.29 -14.30
C PRO A 146 -18.09 -1.13 -14.01
N LYS A 147 -19.13 -1.58 -14.71
CA LYS A 147 -19.66 -2.95 -14.61
C LYS A 147 -18.72 -4.03 -15.16
N GLN A 148 -17.71 -3.65 -15.96
CA GLN A 148 -16.72 -4.59 -16.47
C GLN A 148 -15.67 -4.97 -15.42
N GLY A 149 -15.67 -4.30 -14.27
CA GLY A 149 -14.77 -4.62 -13.16
C GLY A 149 -13.36 -4.08 -13.40
N ILE A 150 -12.39 -4.76 -12.79
CA ILE A 150 -10.97 -4.38 -12.88
C ILE A 150 -10.42 -4.92 -14.19
N HIS A 151 -9.89 -4.03 -15.03
CA HIS A 151 -9.29 -4.42 -16.31
C HIS A 151 -7.84 -4.88 -16.17
N GLU A 152 -7.07 -4.20 -15.32
CA GLU A 152 -5.64 -4.46 -15.16
C GLU A 152 -5.21 -4.12 -13.73
N LEU A 153 -4.36 -4.96 -13.17
CA LEU A 153 -3.61 -4.69 -11.94
C LEU A 153 -2.17 -4.38 -12.32
N ARG A 154 -1.79 -3.10 -12.26
CA ARG A 154 -0.46 -2.66 -12.65
C ARG A 154 0.46 -2.50 -11.46
N PHE A 155 1.56 -3.24 -11.44
CA PHE A 155 2.59 -3.08 -10.42
C PHE A 155 3.18 -1.66 -10.45
N ILE A 156 3.32 -1.06 -9.27
CA ILE A 156 4.01 0.20 -9.09
C ILE A 156 5.25 -0.04 -8.22
N ASP A 157 6.41 0.45 -8.69
CA ASP A 157 7.64 0.43 -7.89
C ASP A 157 7.41 1.17 -6.56
N PRO A 158 7.64 0.52 -5.40
CA PRO A 158 7.49 1.14 -4.08
C PRO A 158 8.25 2.46 -3.90
N ARG A 159 9.32 2.71 -4.67
CA ARG A 159 10.08 3.96 -4.62
C ARG A 159 9.36 5.14 -5.27
N LYS A 160 8.36 4.89 -6.12
CA LYS A 160 7.60 5.90 -6.89
C LYS A 160 6.30 6.32 -6.23
N ILE A 161 5.81 5.58 -5.24
CA ILE A 161 4.50 5.80 -4.60
C ILE A 161 4.63 5.84 -3.08
N ARG A 162 3.83 6.69 -2.43
CA ARG A 162 3.81 6.83 -0.98
C ARG A 162 2.43 7.18 -0.47
N LYS A 163 2.06 6.61 0.67
CA LYS A 163 0.83 6.95 1.38
C LYS A 163 1.08 8.21 2.21
N VAL A 164 0.21 9.20 2.08
CA VAL A 164 0.26 10.46 2.83
C VAL A 164 -1.02 10.61 3.62
N ARG A 165 -0.88 11.03 4.87
CA ARG A 165 -1.98 11.33 5.76
C ARG A 165 -1.95 12.81 6.12
N GLU A 166 -2.87 13.58 5.57
CA GLU A 166 -3.07 14.99 5.93
C GLU A 166 -3.97 15.07 7.16
N VAL A 167 -3.45 15.63 8.26
CA VAL A 167 -4.19 15.86 9.51
C VAL A 167 -4.52 17.35 9.60
N GLU A 168 -5.80 17.67 9.40
CA GLU A 168 -6.34 19.01 9.62
C GLU A 168 -6.60 19.21 11.11
N LYS A 169 -5.82 20.09 11.73
CA LYS A 169 -6.02 20.52 13.11
C LYS A 169 -6.68 21.89 13.12
N VAL A 170 -7.73 22.03 13.93
CA VAL A 170 -8.41 23.31 14.19
C VAL A 170 -8.16 23.69 15.64
N ARG A 171 -7.71 24.92 15.85
CA ARG A 171 -7.48 25.46 17.19
C ARG A 171 -8.82 25.77 17.84
N ALA A 172 -9.13 25.10 18.94
CA ALA A 172 -10.35 25.37 19.71
C ALA A 172 -10.19 26.65 20.56
N GLU A 173 -11.31 27.19 21.03
CA GLU A 173 -11.36 28.45 21.80
C GLU A 173 -10.54 28.40 23.11
N ASN A 174 -10.28 27.20 23.63
CA ASN A 174 -9.42 26.95 24.79
C ASN A 174 -7.92 26.88 24.44
N GLY A 175 -7.53 27.17 23.20
CA GLY A 175 -6.14 27.19 22.73
C GLY A 175 -5.53 25.83 22.39
N VAL A 176 -6.30 24.73 22.53
CA VAL A 176 -5.88 23.36 22.21
C VAL A 176 -6.19 23.03 20.74
N ASP A 177 -5.24 22.40 20.05
CA ASP A 177 -5.44 21.91 18.69
C ASP A 177 -6.27 20.62 18.71
N ILE A 178 -7.45 20.65 18.08
CA ILE A 178 -8.33 19.49 17.92
C ILE A 178 -8.19 18.96 16.49
N VAL A 179 -8.07 17.65 16.34
CA VAL A 179 -8.08 17.01 15.03
C VAL A 179 -9.50 17.09 14.45
N ASN A 180 -9.65 17.80 13.33
CA ASN A 180 -10.92 18.04 12.67
C ASN A 180 -11.18 17.00 11.57
N LYS A 181 -10.15 16.70 10.76
CA LYS A 181 -10.26 15.77 9.65
C LYS A 181 -8.92 15.11 9.37
N VAL A 182 -8.97 13.82 9.06
CA VAL A 182 -7.83 13.05 8.58
C VAL A 182 -8.15 12.64 7.15
N ASN A 183 -7.30 13.04 6.21
CA ASN A 183 -7.42 12.71 4.80
C ASN A 183 -6.23 11.82 4.38
N GLU A 184 -6.50 10.69 3.75
CA GLU A 184 -5.48 9.75 3.30
C GLU A 184 -5.49 9.66 1.78
N PHE A 185 -4.32 9.75 1.16
CA PHE A 185 -4.17 9.62 -0.30
C PHE A 185 -2.77 9.11 -0.64
N TYR A 186 -2.60 8.59 -1.84
CA TYR A 186 -1.31 8.23 -2.39
C TYR A 186 -0.74 9.38 -3.22
N VAL A 187 0.59 9.52 -3.21
CA VAL A 187 1.30 10.43 -4.10
C VAL A 187 2.21 9.60 -4.99
N TYR A 188 2.00 9.68 -6.30
CA TYR A 188 2.81 9.00 -7.30
C TYR A 188 3.72 9.98 -8.06
N ASN A 189 4.99 9.62 -8.16
CA ASN A 189 6.02 10.36 -8.90
C ASN A 189 6.68 9.44 -9.93
N ASP A 190 6.49 9.73 -11.22
CA ASP A 190 7.05 8.89 -12.29
C ASP A 190 8.56 9.11 -12.50
N LYS A 191 9.05 10.33 -12.24
CA LYS A 191 10.47 10.70 -12.43
C LYS A 191 11.28 10.43 -11.17
N LEU A 192 12.10 9.37 -11.21
CA LEU A 192 13.11 9.05 -10.20
C LEU A 192 14.44 9.79 -10.42
N ASP A 193 14.69 10.31 -11.63
CA ASP A 193 16.02 10.79 -12.06
C ASP A 193 16.49 12.10 -11.41
N ASN A 194 15.61 12.84 -10.72
CA ASN A 194 16.00 14.05 -10.01
C ASN A 194 15.46 14.04 -8.57
N PRO A 195 16.28 13.62 -7.58
CA PRO A 195 15.92 13.67 -6.16
C PRO A 195 15.79 15.11 -5.60
N GLN A 196 15.87 16.12 -6.47
CA GLN A 196 15.86 17.54 -6.15
C GLN A 196 14.62 18.27 -6.72
N SER A 197 13.76 17.58 -7.48
CA SER A 197 12.55 18.19 -8.06
C SER A 197 11.26 17.61 -7.48
N GLU A 198 10.71 18.38 -6.53
CA GLU A 198 9.27 18.62 -6.37
C GLU A 198 8.40 17.45 -5.88
N ILE A 199 8.35 17.31 -4.55
CA ILE A 199 7.22 16.73 -3.80
C ILE A 199 5.87 17.36 -4.22
N THR A 200 5.89 18.58 -4.78
CA THR A 200 4.73 19.34 -5.29
C THR A 200 4.20 18.90 -6.66
N LYS A 201 4.90 18.05 -7.41
CA LYS A 201 4.47 17.58 -8.76
C LYS A 201 3.94 16.15 -8.79
N GLY A 202 3.81 15.51 -7.65
CA GLY A 202 3.24 14.17 -7.57
C GLY A 202 1.74 14.15 -7.87
N ILE A 203 1.29 13.13 -8.59
CA ILE A 203 -0.13 12.92 -8.85
C ILE A 203 -0.75 12.37 -7.57
N ARG A 204 -1.80 13.05 -7.08
CA ARG A 204 -2.62 12.56 -5.96
C ARG A 204 -3.53 11.46 -6.47
N ILE A 205 -3.44 10.30 -5.86
CA ILE A 205 -4.24 9.12 -6.19
C ILE A 205 -5.10 8.78 -4.97
N GLN A 206 -6.35 8.43 -5.21
CA GLN A 206 -7.26 8.02 -4.16
C GLN A 206 -6.83 6.67 -3.56
N PRO A 207 -7.01 6.46 -2.24
CA PRO A 207 -6.57 5.24 -1.57
C PRO A 207 -7.30 3.98 -2.04
N ASP A 208 -8.48 4.12 -2.63
CA ASP A 208 -9.28 3.04 -3.22
C ASP A 208 -8.80 2.58 -4.60
N ALA A 209 -7.95 3.34 -5.28
CA ALA A 209 -7.38 2.99 -6.58
C ALA A 209 -6.11 2.14 -6.45
N ILE A 210 -5.55 2.00 -5.23
CA ILE A 210 -4.30 1.31 -4.98
C ILE A 210 -4.54 0.11 -4.06
N ALA A 211 -4.20 -1.09 -4.53
CA ALA A 211 -4.07 -2.25 -3.67
C ALA A 211 -2.67 -2.22 -3.04
N TYR A 212 -2.64 -2.12 -1.71
CA TYR A 212 -1.43 -1.98 -0.91
C TYR A 212 -1.33 -3.08 0.14
N ILE A 213 -0.15 -3.69 0.25
CA ILE A 213 0.19 -4.60 1.33
C ILE A 213 1.62 -4.36 1.78
N HIS A 214 1.88 -4.54 3.07
CA HIS A 214 3.18 -4.32 3.71
C HIS A 214 3.52 -5.43 4.71
N SER A 215 4.77 -5.50 5.14
CA SER A 215 5.29 -6.48 6.10
C SER A 215 4.72 -6.36 7.52
N GLY A 216 4.24 -5.18 7.90
CA GLY A 216 3.75 -4.88 9.24
C GLY A 216 4.87 -4.64 10.26
N MET A 217 6.12 -4.50 9.82
CA MET A 217 7.23 -4.08 10.67
C MET A 217 7.45 -2.58 10.55
N TYR A 218 7.55 -1.90 11.69
CA TYR A 218 7.74 -0.45 11.75
C TYR A 218 8.99 -0.09 12.54
N GLU A 219 9.68 0.94 12.09
CA GLU A 219 10.73 1.55 12.89
C GLU A 219 10.11 2.35 14.04
N ASN A 220 10.46 1.99 15.28
CA ASN A 220 9.95 2.59 16.53
C ASN A 220 10.04 4.13 16.59
N LYS A 221 10.96 4.75 15.84
CA LYS A 221 11.21 6.20 15.90
C LYS A 221 10.65 7.00 14.73
N LYS A 222 10.55 6.39 13.54
CA LYS A 222 10.26 7.13 12.29
C LYS A 222 8.96 6.72 11.63
N GLY A 223 8.30 5.65 12.10
CA GLY A 223 7.08 5.13 11.48
C GLY A 223 7.29 4.58 10.07
N LEU A 224 8.56 4.36 9.67
CA LEU A 224 8.90 3.79 8.38
C LEU A 224 8.58 2.30 8.38
N VAL A 225 7.94 1.84 7.31
CA VAL A 225 7.73 0.41 7.05
C VAL A 225 9.08 -0.23 6.72
N LEU A 226 9.38 -1.35 7.38
CA LEU A 226 10.63 -2.09 7.23
C LEU A 226 10.40 -3.39 6.46
N SER A 227 11.41 -3.85 5.74
CA SER A 227 11.40 -5.19 5.11
C SER A 227 11.77 -6.27 6.12
N TYR A 228 11.43 -7.53 5.83
CA TYR A 228 11.94 -8.70 6.54
C TYR A 228 13.47 -8.78 6.50
N LEU A 229 14.08 -8.24 5.44
CA LEU A 229 15.53 -8.14 5.32
C LEU A 229 16.18 -7.11 6.24
N HIS A 230 15.40 -6.26 6.94
CA HIS A 230 15.96 -5.21 7.78
C HIS A 230 16.81 -5.73 8.94
N LYS A 231 16.60 -6.96 9.41
CA LYS A 231 17.43 -7.56 10.47
C LYS A 231 18.78 -8.07 9.97
N ALA A 232 18.97 -8.19 8.66
CA ALA A 232 20.23 -8.60 8.04
C ALA A 232 21.14 -7.39 7.70
N ILE A 233 20.71 -6.17 8.05
CA ILE A 233 21.38 -4.89 7.81
C ILE A 233 22.22 -4.45 9.00
#